data_AF-A0A7J0GAH0-F1
#
_entry.id   AF-A0A7J0GAH0-F1
#
_cell.length_a   1.000
_cell.length_b   1.000
_cell.length_c   1.000
_cell.angle_alpha   90.00
_cell.angle_beta   90.00
_cell.angle_gamma   90.00
#
_symmetry.space_group_name_H-M   'P 1'
#
loop_
_entity.id
_entity.type
_entity.pdbx_description
1 polymer ?
#
loop_
_entity_poly.entity_id
_entity_poly.type
_entity_poly.pdbx_seq_one_letter_code
_entity_poly.pdbx_strand_id
1 'polypeptide(L)'
;MGTKENCRNELRTAIRQLSDRCLYSASKWAAEQLVGIEQDPAKFTPSHTRFQRGSSSIRRRFRTSEITSTPIAGVSYVSTPVLEEDNDAVDSDCYLLAKSYFDCREYRRAAHVLRDQTGKKAVFLRCYALYLVSSYSLLFW
;
A
#
# COMPACT_ATOMS: atom_id res chain seq x y z
N MET A 1 4.30 26.20 6.72
CA MET A 1 5.06 25.09 6.10
C MET A 1 4.63 23.70 6.56
N GLY A 2 4.01 23.52 7.74
CA GLY A 2 3.57 22.19 8.21
C GLY A 2 2.44 21.53 7.42
N THR A 3 1.46 22.30 6.94
CA THR A 3 0.28 21.74 6.24
C THR A 3 0.63 20.96 4.97
N LYS A 4 1.52 21.50 4.12
CA LYS A 4 1.96 20.81 2.89
C LYS A 4 2.69 19.49 3.19
N GLU A 5 3.50 19.43 4.25
CA GLU A 5 4.20 18.19 4.62
C GLU A 5 3.24 17.15 5.23
N ASN A 6 2.25 17.58 6.02
CA ASN A 6 1.18 16.70 6.51
C ASN A 6 0.41 16.08 5.34
N CYS A 7 -0.01 16.87 4.35
CA CYS A 7 -0.69 16.35 3.15
C CYS A 7 0.18 15.34 2.38
N ARG A 8 1.49 15.58 2.27
CA ARG A 8 2.42 14.64 1.61
C ARG A 8 2.51 13.31 2.37
N ASN A 9 2.55 13.35 3.70
CA ASN A 9 2.58 12.15 4.53
C ASN A 9 1.27 11.38 4.44
N GLU A 10 0.12 12.07 4.46
CA GLU A 10 -1.19 11.46 4.26
C GLU A 10 -1.28 10.77 2.88
N LEU A 11 -0.83 11.42 1.81
CA LEU A 11 -0.80 10.82 0.47
C LEU A 11 0.10 9.59 0.41
N ARG A 12 1.28 9.60 1.05
CA ARG A 12 2.16 8.42 1.13
C ARG A 12 1.48 7.25 1.84
N THR A 13 0.76 7.52 2.93
CA THR A 13 -0.01 6.51 3.66
C THR A 13 -1.16 5.97 2.80
N ALA A 14 -1.92 6.86 2.13
CA ALA A 14 -3.00 6.48 1.25
C ALA A 14 -2.53 5.62 0.08
N ILE A 15 -1.41 5.97 -0.58
CA ILE A 15 -0.83 5.19 -1.68
C ILE A 15 -0.57 3.75 -1.23
N ARG A 16 0.04 3.55 -0.05
CA ARG A 16 0.30 2.22 0.51
C ARG A 16 -1.01 1.48 0.75
N GLN A 17 -1.95 2.08 1.47
CA GLN A 17 -3.22 1.45 1.82
C GLN A 17 -4.08 1.08 0.59
N LEU A 18 -4.05 1.91 -0.45
CA LEU A 18 -4.76 1.69 -1.72
C LEU A 18 -4.07 0.61 -2.56
N SER A 19 -2.75 0.65 -2.67
CA SER A 19 -1.96 -0.38 -3.38
C SER A 19 -2.13 -1.75 -2.75
N ASP A 20 -2.09 -1.79 -1.42
CA ASP A 20 -2.29 -2.99 -0.64
C ASP A 20 -3.64 -3.65 -0.94
N ARG A 21 -4.69 -2.86 -1.19
CA ARG A 21 -6.05 -3.31 -1.52
C ARG A 21 -6.30 -3.46 -3.03
N CYS A 22 -5.25 -3.38 -3.84
CA CYS A 22 -5.31 -3.44 -5.31
C CYS A 22 -6.21 -2.36 -5.96
N LEU A 23 -6.39 -1.22 -5.30
CA LEU A 23 -7.13 -0.06 -5.82
C LEU A 23 -6.23 0.82 -6.68
N TYR A 24 -5.79 0.26 -7.81
CA TYR A 24 -4.71 0.82 -8.62
C TYR A 24 -5.00 2.22 -9.17
N SER A 25 -6.23 2.49 -9.60
CA SER A 25 -6.60 3.81 -10.13
C SER A 25 -6.52 4.91 -9.06
N ALA A 26 -7.02 4.64 -7.86
CA ALA A 26 -6.98 5.58 -6.75
C ALA A 26 -5.55 5.78 -6.24
N SER A 27 -4.78 4.69 -6.13
CA SER A 27 -3.37 4.77 -5.73
C SER A 27 -2.54 5.58 -6.73
N LYS A 28 -2.78 5.38 -8.03
CA LYS A 28 -2.12 6.15 -9.09
C LYS A 28 -2.45 7.64 -8.97
N TRP A 29 -3.73 7.97 -8.81
CA TRP A 29 -4.15 9.36 -8.63
C TRP A 29 -3.49 10.01 -7.40
N ALA A 30 -3.49 9.32 -6.26
CA ALA A 30 -2.83 9.83 -5.05
C ALA A 30 -1.31 10.05 -5.27
N ALA A 31 -0.65 9.18 -6.03
CA ALA A 31 0.75 9.35 -6.40
C ALA A 31 0.98 10.55 -7.34
N GLU A 32 0.09 10.78 -8.31
CA GLU A 32 0.12 11.96 -9.17
C GLU A 32 -0.01 13.25 -8.35
N GLN A 33 -0.95 13.30 -7.39
CA GLN A 33 -1.10 14.44 -6.47
C GLN A 33 0.15 14.65 -5.61
N LEU A 34 0.77 13.59 -5.10
CA LEU A 34 1.98 13.69 -4.27
C LEU A 34 3.17 14.29 -5.03
N VAL A 35 3.31 13.96 -6.31
CA VAL A 35 4.34 14.54 -7.19
C VAL A 35 4.02 16.00 -7.53
N GLY A 36 2.73 16.34 -7.70
CA GLY A 36 2.28 17.70 -8.01
C GLY A 36 2.36 18.71 -6.86
N ILE A 37 2.44 18.27 -5.60
CA ILE A 37 2.68 19.19 -4.46
C ILE A 37 4.13 19.68 -4.53
N GLU A 38 4.30 20.93 -4.96
CA GLU A 38 5.58 21.64 -4.99
C GLU A 38 6.37 21.42 -3.70
N GLN A 39 7.59 20.92 -3.87
CA GLN A 39 8.57 20.88 -2.79
C GLN A 39 9.12 22.29 -2.60
N ASP A 40 9.32 22.69 -1.34
CA ASP A 40 9.94 23.97 -1.01
C ASP A 40 11.20 24.17 -1.87
N PRO A 41 11.27 25.23 -2.71
CA PRO A 41 12.38 25.44 -3.63
C PRO A 41 13.73 25.52 -2.92
N ALA A 42 13.76 25.87 -1.63
CA ALA A 42 14.97 25.86 -0.82
C ALA A 42 15.59 24.46 -0.61
N LYS A 43 14.81 23.38 -0.81
CA LYS A 43 15.28 21.99 -0.74
C LYS A 43 15.51 21.36 -2.12
N PHE A 44 15.21 22.09 -3.20
CA PHE A 44 15.32 21.59 -4.56
C PHE A 44 16.56 22.19 -5.23
N THR A 45 17.69 21.46 -5.19
CA THR A 45 18.74 21.71 -6.19
C THR A 45 18.15 21.38 -7.56
N PRO A 46 18.05 22.34 -8.50
CA PRO A 46 17.39 22.09 -9.77
C PRO A 46 18.33 21.26 -10.65
N SER A 47 18.24 19.94 -10.56
CA SER A 47 18.75 19.06 -11.60
C SER A 47 17.78 19.08 -12.78
N HIS A 48 17.77 20.19 -13.51
CA HIS A 48 17.09 20.28 -14.80
C HIS A 48 17.77 19.31 -15.78
N THR A 49 16.97 18.36 -16.27
CA THR A 49 17.08 17.72 -17.58
C THR A 49 18.41 17.05 -17.94
N ARG A 50 18.46 15.72 -17.77
CA ARG A 50 18.94 14.89 -18.87
C ARG A 50 18.27 13.53 -18.84
N PHE A 51 17.48 13.25 -19.88
CA PHE A 51 17.12 11.90 -20.28
C PHE A 51 18.40 11.03 -20.28
N GLN A 52 18.62 10.22 -19.24
CA GLN A 52 19.43 9.02 -19.35
C GLN A 52 18.51 7.87 -19.74
N ARG A 53 18.29 7.81 -21.05
CA ARG A 53 17.92 6.58 -21.74
C ARG A 53 18.95 5.51 -21.40
N GLY A 54 18.50 4.46 -20.72
CA GLY A 54 19.24 3.21 -20.53
C GLY A 54 19.91 3.09 -19.16
N SER A 55 19.22 2.44 -18.22
CA SER A 55 19.83 1.44 -17.34
C SER A 55 18.76 0.72 -16.54
N SER A 56 18.27 -0.37 -17.13
CA SER A 56 17.56 -1.43 -16.43
C SER A 56 18.49 -2.02 -15.37
N SER A 57 18.12 -1.95 -14.10
CA SER A 57 18.44 -3.03 -13.16
C SER A 57 17.45 -3.03 -12.00
N ILE A 58 16.46 -3.92 -12.13
CA ILE A 58 15.83 -4.57 -11.00
C ILE A 58 16.94 -5.08 -10.10
N ARG A 59 17.06 -4.52 -8.90
CA ARG A 59 17.73 -5.19 -7.79
C ARG A 59 16.90 -5.04 -6.52
N ARG A 60 15.92 -5.94 -6.38
CA ARG A 60 15.42 -6.37 -5.08
C ARG A 60 16.61 -6.76 -4.22
N ARG A 61 16.83 -6.04 -3.13
CA ARG A 61 17.56 -6.54 -1.97
C ARG A 61 16.74 -6.21 -0.73
N PHE A 62 16.00 -7.21 -0.26
CA PHE A 62 15.62 -7.30 1.14
C PHE A 62 16.92 -7.38 1.94
N ARG A 63 17.17 -6.40 2.79
CA ARG A 63 18.17 -6.47 3.85
C ARG A 63 17.43 -6.31 5.17
N THR A 64 17.23 -7.44 5.81
CA THR A 64 17.01 -7.59 7.24
C THR A 64 18.19 -6.97 7.97
N SER A 65 17.94 -6.04 8.88
CA SER A 65 18.89 -5.61 9.90
C SER A 65 18.19 -5.65 11.24
N GLU A 66 18.56 -6.65 12.03
CA GLU A 66 18.33 -6.71 13.45
C GLU A 66 19.10 -5.59 14.15
N ILE A 67 18.44 -4.79 14.98
CA ILE A 67 19.09 -3.96 15.99
C ILE A 67 18.32 -4.14 17.30
N THR A 68 18.95 -4.89 18.20
CA THR A 68 18.66 -4.97 19.63
C THR A 68 18.69 -3.57 20.25
N SER A 69 17.66 -3.19 21.00
CA SER A 69 17.74 -2.11 21.99
C SER A 69 16.82 -2.42 23.17
N THR A 70 17.46 -2.52 24.34
CA THR A 70 16.95 -2.71 25.70
C THR A 70 15.77 -1.80 26.07
N PRO A 71 14.77 -2.27 26.86
CA PRO A 71 13.70 -1.41 27.36
C PRO A 71 14.17 -0.61 28.59
N ILE A 72 13.83 0.69 28.61
CA ILE A 72 13.98 1.56 29.79
C ILE A 72 12.65 1.63 30.54
N ALA A 73 12.74 1.52 31.86
CA ALA A 73 11.62 1.42 32.78
C ALA A 73 10.90 2.76 32.99
N GLY A 74 9.57 2.68 33.12
CA GLY A 74 8.79 3.51 34.03
C GLY A 74 8.40 4.90 33.54
N VAL A 75 7.30 5.00 32.78
CA VAL A 75 6.39 6.16 32.87
C VAL A 75 4.96 5.65 32.75
N SER A 76 4.16 5.90 33.79
CA SER A 76 2.72 5.67 33.83
C SER A 76 2.02 6.73 32.98
N TYR A 77 1.30 6.29 31.94
CA TYR A 77 0.39 7.15 31.18
C TYR A 77 -1.01 6.54 31.15
N VAL A 78 -1.94 7.40 31.54
CA VAL A 78 -3.40 7.26 31.48
C VAL A 78 -3.84 6.66 30.14
N SER A 79 -4.61 5.58 30.20
CA SER A 79 -5.16 4.87 29.04
C SER A 79 -6.07 5.76 28.22
N THR A 80 -5.49 6.41 27.21
CA THR A 80 -6.21 6.81 26.00
C THR A 80 -6.47 5.54 25.19
N PRO A 81 -7.67 5.34 24.60
CA PRO A 81 -7.97 4.13 23.85
C PRO A 81 -6.97 4.02 22.71
N VAL A 82 -6.13 2.99 22.83
CA VAL A 82 -5.15 2.55 21.85
C VAL A 82 -5.87 2.44 20.52
N LEU A 83 -5.50 3.29 19.56
CA LEU A 83 -5.71 3.00 18.16
C LEU A 83 -5.18 1.58 17.98
N GLU A 84 -6.07 0.63 17.67
CA GLU A 84 -5.67 -0.72 17.30
C GLU A 84 -4.73 -0.57 16.11
N GLU A 85 -3.42 -0.48 16.38
CA GLU A 85 -2.38 -0.56 15.39
C GLU A 85 -2.50 -1.96 14.82
N ASP A 86 -3.19 -1.98 13.69
CA ASP A 86 -3.48 -3.10 12.83
C ASP A 86 -2.24 -3.99 12.78
N ASN A 87 -2.41 -5.27 13.09
CA ASN A 87 -1.41 -6.31 12.95
C ASN A 87 -1.19 -6.62 11.44
N ASP A 88 -0.87 -5.57 10.66
CA ASP A 88 -0.77 -5.47 9.20
C ASP A 88 0.69 -5.62 8.72
N ALA A 89 1.65 -5.90 9.60
CA ALA A 89 3.06 -5.96 9.22
C ALA A 89 3.41 -7.22 8.39
N VAL A 90 2.60 -8.27 8.47
CA VAL A 90 2.79 -9.51 7.70
C VAL A 90 1.49 -9.87 7.01
N ASP A 91 1.42 -9.58 5.71
CA ASP A 91 0.37 -10.13 4.86
C ASP A 91 0.42 -11.67 4.97
N SER A 92 -0.68 -12.28 5.41
CA SER A 92 -0.83 -13.74 5.46
C SER A 92 -0.42 -14.38 4.13
N ASP A 93 0.15 -15.58 4.15
CA ASP A 93 0.53 -16.32 2.94
C ASP A 93 -0.66 -16.45 1.96
N CYS A 94 -1.87 -16.61 2.49
CA CYS A 94 -3.10 -16.62 1.71
C CYS A 94 -3.35 -15.27 1.01
N TYR A 95 -3.05 -14.15 1.67
CA TYR A 95 -3.16 -12.83 1.09
C TYR A 95 -2.16 -12.61 -0.04
N LEU A 96 -0.89 -12.96 0.18
CA LEU A 96 0.15 -12.85 -0.84
C LEU A 96 -0.19 -13.68 -2.08
N LEU A 97 -0.65 -14.92 -1.89
CA LEU A 97 -1.12 -15.77 -2.98
C LEU A 97 -2.32 -15.16 -3.71
N ALA A 98 -3.34 -14.71 -2.97
CA ALA A 98 -4.52 -14.10 -3.56
C ALA A 98 -4.19 -12.83 -4.33
N LYS A 99 -3.27 -12.00 -3.83
CA LYS A 99 -2.78 -10.81 -4.53
C LYS A 99 -2.10 -11.19 -5.84
N SER A 100 -1.29 -12.25 -5.86
CA SER A 100 -0.66 -12.72 -7.11
C SER A 100 -1.70 -13.15 -8.17
N TYR A 101 -2.78 -13.83 -7.75
CA TYR A 101 -3.90 -14.15 -8.64
C TYR A 101 -4.66 -12.89 -9.09
N PHE A 102 -4.85 -11.93 -8.18
CA PHE A 102 -5.52 -10.67 -8.49
C PHE A 102 -4.75 -9.88 -9.55
N ASP A 103 -3.42 -9.83 -9.44
CA ASP A 103 -2.51 -9.14 -10.37
C ASP A 103 -2.53 -9.79 -11.76
N CYS A 104 -2.72 -11.11 -11.83
CA CYS A 104 -2.95 -11.85 -13.07
C CYS A 104 -4.40 -11.77 -13.60
N ARG A 105 -5.28 -10.97 -12.97
CA ARG A 105 -6.71 -10.85 -13.29
C ARG A 105 -7.53 -12.13 -13.09
N GLU A 106 -7.01 -13.07 -12.30
CA GLU A 106 -7.68 -14.34 -11.99
C GLU A 106 -8.58 -14.18 -10.75
N TYR A 107 -9.57 -13.31 -10.86
CA TYR A 107 -10.36 -12.83 -9.72
C TYR A 107 -11.12 -13.95 -8.98
N ARG A 108 -11.62 -14.98 -9.69
CA ARG A 108 -12.29 -16.13 -9.06
C ARG A 108 -11.35 -16.91 -8.14
N ARG A 109 -10.09 -17.12 -8.56
CA ARG A 109 -9.08 -17.83 -7.77
C ARG A 109 -8.65 -17.00 -6.56
N ALA A 110 -8.44 -15.69 -6.75
CA ALA A 110 -8.14 -14.76 -5.66
C ALA A 110 -9.24 -14.81 -4.57
N ALA A 111 -10.51 -14.71 -4.97
CA ALA A 111 -11.63 -14.79 -4.03
C ALA A 111 -11.71 -16.13 -3.30
N HIS A 112 -11.41 -17.23 -3.99
CA HIS A 112 -11.45 -18.58 -3.41
C HIS A 112 -10.41 -18.79 -2.29
N VAL A 113 -9.18 -18.30 -2.49
CA VAL A 113 -8.10 -18.38 -1.47
C VAL A 113 -8.46 -17.59 -0.21
N LEU A 114 -9.21 -16.48 -0.37
CA LEU A 114 -9.59 -15.59 0.75
C LEU A 114 -10.92 -15.94 1.43
N ARG A 115 -11.56 -17.06 1.07
CA ARG A 115 -12.92 -17.40 1.56
C ARG A 115 -13.01 -17.56 3.08
N ASP A 116 -11.95 -18.06 3.71
CA ASP A 116 -11.90 -18.35 5.15
C ASP A 116 -11.12 -17.28 5.94
N GLN A 117 -10.69 -16.20 5.27
CA GLN A 117 -9.92 -15.12 5.89
C GLN A 117 -10.85 -14.07 6.52
N THR A 118 -10.56 -13.68 7.75
CA THR A 118 -11.34 -12.69 8.52
C THR A 118 -10.73 -11.30 8.57
N GLY A 119 -9.46 -11.16 8.14
CA GLY A 119 -8.77 -9.87 8.13
C GLY A 119 -9.45 -8.84 7.22
N LYS A 120 -9.55 -7.59 7.67
CA LYS A 120 -10.26 -6.50 6.96
C LYS A 120 -9.78 -6.35 5.51
N LYS A 121 -8.46 -6.41 5.31
CA LYS A 121 -7.81 -6.32 3.99
C LYS A 121 -8.14 -7.53 3.10
N ALA A 122 -8.12 -8.74 3.66
CA ALA A 122 -8.47 -9.97 2.94
C ALA A 122 -9.96 -10.03 2.54
N VAL A 123 -10.85 -9.68 3.47
CA VAL A 123 -12.30 -9.62 3.21
C VAL A 123 -12.61 -8.58 2.13
N PHE A 124 -11.99 -7.40 2.21
CA PHE A 124 -12.11 -6.38 1.17
C PHE A 124 -11.69 -6.91 -0.20
N LEU A 125 -10.49 -7.49 -0.31
CA LEU A 125 -9.97 -7.98 -1.59
C LEU A 125 -10.83 -9.12 -2.15
N ARG A 126 -11.39 -10.00 -1.30
CA ARG A 126 -12.34 -11.04 -1.70
C ARG A 126 -13.59 -10.44 -2.34
N CYS A 127 -14.24 -9.50 -1.66
CA CYS A 127 -15.46 -8.86 -2.16
C CYS A 127 -15.18 -8.07 -3.46
N TYR A 128 -14.05 -7.38 -3.52
CA TYR A 128 -13.64 -6.64 -4.71
C TYR A 128 -13.39 -7.56 -5.91
N ALA A 129 -12.71 -8.68 -5.70
CA ALA A 129 -12.50 -9.69 -6.74
C ALA A 129 -13.84 -10.27 -7.25
N LEU A 130 -14.77 -10.61 -6.35
CA LEU A 130 -16.10 -11.10 -6.74
C LEU A 130 -16.90 -10.05 -7.53
N TYR A 131 -16.83 -8.78 -7.14
CA TYR A 131 -17.43 -7.68 -7.90
C TYR A 131 -16.89 -7.64 -9.33
N LEU A 132 -15.57 -7.68 -9.51
CA LEU A 132 -14.96 -7.66 -10.84
C LEU A 132 -15.37 -8.87 -11.69
N VAL A 133 -15.48 -10.07 -11.12
CA VAL A 133 -16.00 -11.26 -11.84
C VAL A 133 -17.40 -11.02 -12.39
N SER A 134 -18.28 -10.41 -11.59
CA SER A 134 -19.67 -10.17 -11.99
C SER A 134 -19.80 -9.13 -13.11
N SER A 135 -18.91 -8.12 -13.14
CA SER A 135 -18.88 -7.11 -14.20
C SER A 135 -18.59 -7.69 -15.59
N TYR A 136 -17.86 -8.82 -15.69
CA TYR A 136 -17.61 -9.50 -16.96
C TYR A 136 -18.75 -10.43 -17.39
N SER A 137 -19.64 -10.81 -16.48
CA SER A 137 -20.71 -11.78 -16.78
C SER A 137 -21.96 -11.15 -17.41
N LEU A 138 -22.14 -9.82 -17.27
CA LEU A 138 -23.28 -9.08 -17.84
C LEU A 138 -23.00 -8.53 -19.25
N LEU A 139 -21.79 -8.72 -19.80
CA LEU A 139 -21.42 -8.29 -21.16
C LEU A 139 -21.60 -9.40 -22.22
N PHE A 140 -22.16 -10.56 -21.85
CA PHE A 140 -22.40 -11.70 -22.73
C PHE A 140 -23.88 -12.12 -22.79
N TRP A 141 -24.80 -11.15 -22.70
CA TRP A 141 -26.21 -11.32 -23.08
C TRP A 141 -26.68 -10.12 -23.89
#